data_AF-A0A945A4K6-F1
#
_entry.id   AF-A0A945A4K6-F1
#
_cell.length_a   1.000
_cell.length_b   1.000
_cell.length_c   1.000
_cell.angle_alpha   90.00
_cell.angle_beta   90.00
_cell.angle_gamma   90.00
#
_symmetry.space_group_name_H-M   'P 1'
#
loop_
_entity.id
_entity.type
_entity.pdbx_description
1 polymer ?
#
loop_
_entity_poly.entity_id
_entity_poly.type
_entity_poly.pdbx_seq_one_letter_code
_entity_poly.pdbx_strand_id
1 'polypeptide(L)' 'GLPATVIPFLLRGINLLGIDSVLRPYDNRVEAWSRIESELPFDKLESMIVNAKLEDLPKLGKEILKGQVQGRVVVDVNA' A
#
# COMPACT_ATOMS: atom_id res chain seq x y z
N GLY A 1 19.19 -0.56 -7.22
CA GLY A 1 19.36 0.59 -6.31
C GLY A 1 19.02 1.84 -7.07
N LEU A 2 18.35 2.81 -6.42
CA LEU A 2 18.07 4.11 -7.03
C LEU A 2 19.37 4.94 -6.97
N PRO A 3 19.94 5.41 -8.10
CA PRO A 3 21.07 6.33 -8.05
C PRO A 3 20.60 7.65 -7.44
N ALA A 4 21.01 7.92 -6.20
CA ALA A 4 20.64 9.13 -5.47
C ALA A 4 21.83 10.09 -5.38
N THR A 5 21.56 11.39 -5.51
CA THR A 5 22.52 12.49 -5.33
C THR A 5 21.89 13.58 -4.47
N VAL A 6 22.70 14.39 -3.79
CA VAL A 6 22.25 15.52 -2.95
C VAL A 6 21.76 16.72 -3.76
N ILE A 7 22.07 16.79 -5.06
CA ILE A 7 21.81 17.96 -5.92
C ILE A 7 20.32 18.39 -5.94
N PRO A 8 19.31 17.50 -6.09
CA PRO A 8 17.91 17.89 -6.14
C PRO A 8 17.42 18.52 -4.82
N PHE A 9 17.97 18.10 -3.68
CA PHE A 9 17.65 18.64 -2.37
C PHE A 9 18.22 20.05 -2.21
N LEU A 10 19.48 20.25 -2.59
CA LEU A 10 20.17 21.55 -2.43
C LEU A 10 19.71 22.61 -3.42
N LEU A 11 19.48 22.25 -4.69
CA LEU A 11 19.18 23.23 -5.74
C LEU A 11 17.70 23.46 -5.98
N ARG A 12 16.84 22.50 -5.61
CA ARG A 12 15.39 22.56 -5.86
C ARG A 12 14.55 22.38 -4.59
N GLY A 13 15.17 22.22 -3.43
CA GLY A 13 14.45 22.07 -2.16
C GLY A 13 13.51 20.86 -2.11
N ILE A 14 13.82 19.79 -2.87
CA ILE A 14 12.98 18.59 -2.89
C ILE A 14 13.11 17.86 -1.55
N ASN A 15 12.03 17.27 -1.06
CA ASN A 15 12.00 16.47 0.17
C ASN A 15 11.95 14.97 -0.13
N LEU A 16 12.65 14.18 0.68
CA LEU A 16 12.49 12.73 0.75
C LEU A 16 11.92 12.40 2.12
N LEU A 17 10.66 11.95 2.15
CA LEU A 17 9.94 11.67 3.38
C LEU A 17 9.91 10.16 3.62
N GLY A 18 10.44 9.73 4.76
CA GLY A 18 10.32 8.34 5.21
C GLY A 18 8.91 8.06 5.71
N ILE A 19 8.24 7.06 5.14
CA ILE A 19 6.91 6.63 5.56
C ILE A 19 7.04 5.25 6.23
N ASP A 20 6.74 5.19 7.53
CA ASP A 20 6.60 3.94 8.28
C ASP A 20 5.14 3.78 8.70
N SER A 21 4.55 2.61 8.46
CA SER A 21 3.17 2.29 8.89
C SER A 21 3.12 1.49 10.19
N VAL A 22 4.23 0.87 10.61
CA VAL A 22 4.24 -0.12 11.69
C VAL A 22 4.11 0.52 13.05
N LEU A 23 4.84 1.61 13.33
CA LEU A 23 4.89 2.24 14.65
C LEU A 23 4.10 3.56 14.74
N ARG A 24 3.18 3.81 13.79
CA ARG A 24 2.36 5.02 13.81
C ARG A 24 1.55 5.14 15.11
N PRO A 25 1.55 6.32 15.77
CA PRO A 25 0.69 6.58 16.93
C PRO A 25 -0.79 6.38 16.61
N TYR A 26 -1.58 6.04 17.63
CA TYR A 26 -3.01 5.74 17.49
C TYR A 26 -3.79 6.86 16.81
N ASP A 27 -3.67 8.10 17.30
CA ASP A 27 -4.43 9.25 16.78
C ASP A 27 -4.18 9.46 15.28
N ASN A 28 -2.91 9.34 14.86
CA ASN A 28 -2.54 9.45 13.45
C ASN A 28 -3.09 8.30 12.59
N ARG A 29 -3.30 7.11 13.16
CA ARG A 29 -3.96 6.01 12.43
C ARG A 29 -5.44 6.31 12.25
N VAL A 30 -6.10 6.79 13.30
CA VAL A 30 -7.53 7.17 13.25
C VAL A 30 -7.75 8.24 12.19
N GLU A 31 -6.92 9.29 12.19
CA GLU A 31 -6.97 10.34 11.18
C GLU A 31 -6.77 9.77 9.77
N ALA A 32 -5.74 8.95 9.56
CA ALA A 32 -5.47 8.35 8.25
C ALA A 32 -6.63 7.48 7.75
N TRP A 33 -7.26 6.70 8.62
CA TRP A 33 -8.42 5.88 8.26
C TRP A 33 -9.66 6.73 7.96
N SER A 34 -9.92 7.79 8.73
CA SER A 34 -11.01 8.73 8.45
C SER A 34 -10.83 9.44 7.10
N ARG A 35 -9.59 9.76 6.75
CA ARG A 35 -9.25 10.29 5.42
C ARG A 35 -9.44 9.26 4.32
N ILE A 36 -9.05 8.01 4.52
CA ILE A 36 -9.32 6.93 3.54
C ILE A 36 -10.82 6.82 3.28
N GLU A 37 -11.65 6.78 4.33
CA GLU A 37 -13.10 6.68 4.20
C GLU A 37 -13.72 7.85 3.40
N SER A 38 -13.22 9.06 3.62
CA SER A 38 -13.78 10.27 3.00
C SER A 38 -13.17 10.63 1.65
N GLU A 39 -11.90 10.28 1.40
CA GLU A 39 -11.14 10.73 0.23
C GLU A 39 -10.91 9.61 -0.80
N LEU A 40 -10.97 8.32 -0.44
CA LEU A 40 -10.78 7.22 -1.37
C LEU A 40 -12.10 6.88 -2.09
N PRO A 41 -12.19 7.01 -3.42
CA PRO A 41 -13.39 6.60 -4.14
C PRO A 41 -13.55 5.07 -4.10
N PHE A 42 -14.63 4.59 -3.48
CA PHE A 42 -14.86 3.15 -3.29
C PHE A 42 -15.06 2.39 -4.61
N ASP A 43 -15.57 3.04 -5.66
CA ASP A 43 -15.65 2.46 -7.01
C ASP A 43 -14.26 2.12 -7.56
N LYS A 44 -13.26 2.98 -7.29
CA LYS A 44 -11.87 2.74 -7.66
C LYS A 44 -11.26 1.64 -6.82
N LEU A 45 -11.54 1.61 -5.52
CA LEU A 45 -11.08 0.52 -4.65
C LEU A 45 -11.61 -0.83 -5.14
N GLU A 46 -12.92 -0.91 -5.41
CA GLU A 46 -13.58 -2.11 -5.91
C GLU A 46 -12.93 -2.63 -7.20
N SER A 47 -12.59 -1.72 -8.12
CA SER A 47 -11.92 -2.07 -9.38
C SER A 47 -10.51 -2.68 -9.20
N MET A 48 -9.92 -2.60 -8.01
CA MET A 48 -8.62 -3.19 -7.68
C MET A 48 -8.74 -4.52 -6.94
N ILE A 49 -9.93 -4.89 -6.46
CA ILE A 49 -10.09 -6.08 -5.61
C ILE A 49 -9.90 -7.36 -6.42
N VAL A 50 -9.11 -8.28 -5.84
CA VAL A 50 -8.98 -9.66 -6.30
C VAL A 50 -9.36 -10.57 -5.14
N ASN A 51 -10.51 -11.24 -5.23
CA ASN A 51 -10.95 -12.15 -4.18
C ASN A 51 -10.10 -13.44 -4.16
N ALA A 52 -9.76 -13.91 -2.98
CA ALA A 52 -8.98 -15.13 -2.76
C ALA A 52 -9.44 -15.86 -1.49
N LYS A 53 -9.09 -17.14 -1.40
CA LYS A 53 -9.26 -17.97 -0.20
C LYS A 53 -7.92 -18.19 0.49
N LEU A 54 -7.95 -18.75 1.70
CA LEU A 54 -6.73 -19.11 2.44
C LEU A 54 -5.83 -20.09 1.67
N GLU A 55 -6.42 -21.02 0.91
CA GLU A 55 -5.67 -22.00 0.10
C GLU A 55 -4.85 -21.39 -1.04
N ASP A 56 -5.20 -20.18 -1.50
CA ASP A 56 -4.51 -19.48 -2.59
C ASP A 56 -3.20 -18.81 -2.12
N LEU A 57 -3.05 -18.58 -0.81
CA LEU A 57 -1.95 -17.79 -0.24
C LEU A 57 -0.55 -18.29 -0.61
N PRO A 58 -0.23 -19.60 -0.64
CA PRO A 58 1.09 -20.07 -1.04
C PRO A 58 1.48 -19.72 -2.48
N LYS A 59 0.48 -19.62 -3.38
CA LYS A 59 0.68 -19.20 -4.77
C LYS A 59 0.79 -17.67 -4.83
N LEU A 60 -0.19 -16.96 -4.29
CA LEU A 60 -0.25 -15.48 -4.31
C LEU A 60 0.97 -14.84 -3.63
N GLY A 61 1.47 -15.44 -2.54
CA GLY A 61 2.69 -15.02 -1.86
C GLY A 61 3.94 -15.10 -2.74
N LYS A 62 4.04 -16.10 -3.63
CA LYS A 62 5.14 -16.19 -4.61
C LYS A 62 4.98 -15.19 -5.74
N GLU A 63 3.75 -14.95 -6.18
CA GLU A 63 3.43 -14.02 -7.26
C GLU A 63 3.70 -12.57 -6.84
N ILE A 64 3.30 -12.15 -5.64
CA ILE A 64 3.53 -10.77 -5.15
C ILE A 64 5.02 -10.45 -5.04
N LEU A 65 5.85 -11.39 -4.58
CA LEU A 65 7.30 -11.23 -4.51
C LEU A 65 7.96 -11.10 -5.89
N LYS A 66 7.32 -11.65 -6.94
CA LYS A 66 7.75 -11.50 -8.34
C LYS A 66 7.14 -10.28 -9.03
N GLY A 67 6.35 -9.47 -8.32
CA GLY A 67 5.63 -8.33 -8.90
C GLY A 67 4.52 -8.73 -9.87
N GLN A 68 3.96 -9.94 -9.73
CA GLN A 68 2.94 -10.51 -10.63
C GLN A 68 1.50 -10.29 -10.12
N VAL A 69 1.33 -9.60 -8.99
CA VAL A 69 0.02 -9.25 -8.44
C VAL A 69 -0.29 -7.79 -8.79
N GLN A 70 -1.40 -7.57 -9.48
CA GLN A 70 -1.99 -6.26 -9.73
C GLN A 70 -3.20 -6.06 -8.82
N GLY A 71 -3.36 -4.84 -8.30
CA GLY A 71 -4.49 -4.49 -7.44
C GLY A 71 -4.28 -4.87 -5.97
N ARG A 72 -5.36 -5.30 -5.31
CA ARG A 72 -5.41 -5.61 -3.87
C ARG A 72 -6.16 -6.93 -3.66
N VAL A 73 -5.43 -7.94 -3.21
CA VAL A 73 -6.05 -9.22 -2.84
C VAL A 73 -6.85 -9.05 -1.56
N VAL A 74 -8.12 -9.48 -1.58
CA VAL A 74 -9.00 -9.60 -0.40
C VAL A 74 -9.20 -11.07 -0.13
N VAL A 75 -8.78 -11.53 1.04
CA VAL A 75 -8.84 -12.94 1.42
C VAL A 75 -10.05 -13.15 2.31
N ASP A 76 -11.02 -13.92 1.83
CA ASP A 76 -12.09 -14.42 2.68
C ASP A 76 -11.57 -15.63 3.47
N VAL A 77 -11.52 -15.48 4.79
CA VAL A 77 -11.01 -16.49 5.72
C VAL A 77 -12.04 -17.56 6.07
N ASN A 78 -13.29 -17.42 5.62
CA ASN A 78 -14.40 -18.33 5.92
C ASN A 78 -15.01 -19.01 4.67
N ALA A 79 -14.42 -18.77 3.48
CA ALA A 79 -14.90 -19.26 2.18
C ALA A 79 -14.52 -20.71 1.84
#